data_AF-A0A2T4TU34-F1
#
_entry.id   AF-A0A2T4TU34-F1
#
_cell.length_a   1.000
_cell.length_b   1.000
_cell.length_c   1.000
_cell.angle_alpha   90.00
_cell.angle_beta   90.00
_cell.angle_gamma   90.00
#
_symmetry.space_group_name_H-M   'P 1'
#
loop_
_entity.id
_entity.type
_entity.pdbx_description
1 polymer ?
#
loop_
_entity_poly.entity_id
_entity_poly.type
_entity_poly.pdbx_seq_one_letter_code
_entity_poly.pdbx_strand_id
1 'polypeptide(L)' 'MKRNDLSQFTFELVSSGCYRVHYFTEKRGDFWVYGIHDMLIIDATLHAEVAKAKDIKALRDIVKRNGTHYHANGKEF' A
#
# COMPACT_ATOMS: atom_id res chain seq x y z
N MET A 1 -4.65 14.44 -10.84
CA MET A 1 -4.22 13.61 -9.70
C MET A 1 -4.35 14.44 -8.44
N LYS A 2 -5.26 14.09 -7.52
CA LYS A 2 -5.30 14.72 -6.20
C LYS A 2 -4.00 14.35 -5.50
N ARG A 3 -3.20 15.36 -5.14
CA ARG A 3 -2.01 15.16 -4.30
C ARG A 3 -2.53 14.50 -3.01
N ASN A 4 -2.00 13.33 -2.67
CA ASN A 4 -2.23 12.60 -1.43
C ASN A 4 -3.42 11.63 -1.39
N ASP A 5 -3.90 11.21 -2.56
CA ASP A 5 -4.93 10.18 -2.64
C ASP A 5 -4.34 8.80 -2.25
N LEU A 6 -4.75 8.29 -1.08
CA LEU A 6 -4.48 6.93 -0.62
C LEU A 6 -5.65 5.98 -0.94
N SER A 7 -6.61 6.38 -1.78
CA SER A 7 -7.82 5.59 -2.07
C SER A 7 -7.51 4.25 -2.74
N GLN A 8 -6.32 4.13 -3.35
CA GLN A 8 -5.80 2.88 -3.93
C GLN A 8 -5.16 1.96 -2.89
N PHE A 9 -5.10 2.36 -1.62
CA PHE A 9 -4.47 1.61 -0.53
C PHE A 9 -5.47 1.26 0.56
N THR A 10 -5.40 0.03 1.05
CA THR A 10 -6.09 -0.40 2.27
C THR A 10 -5.06 -0.86 3.28
N PHE A 11 -5.20 -0.44 4.53
CA PHE A 11 -4.31 -0.79 5.62
C PHE A 11 -5.08 -1.61 6.65
N GLU A 12 -4.59 -2.81 6.93
CA GLU A 12 -5.14 -3.72 7.93
C GLU A 12 -4.08 -3.94 9.00
N LEU A 13 -4.40 -3.63 10.26
CA LEU A 13 -3.50 -3.94 11.37
C LEU A 13 -3.58 -5.44 11.67
N VAL A 14 -2.50 -6.18 11.39
CA VAL A 14 -2.46 -7.64 11.57
C VAL A 14 -1.90 -8.01 12.94
N SER A 15 -0.93 -7.23 13.44
CA SER A 15 -0.31 -7.44 14.75
C SER A 15 0.41 -6.16 15.20
N SER A 16 0.88 -6.13 16.46
CA SER A 16 1.54 -4.95 17.02
C SER A 16 2.73 -4.53 16.15
N GLY A 17 2.65 -3.34 15.56
CA GLY A 17 3.69 -2.81 14.67
C GLY A 17 3.72 -3.41 13.26
N CYS A 18 2.69 -4.13 12.83
CA CYS A 18 2.61 -4.70 11.49
C CYS A 18 1.26 -4.42 10.82
N TYR A 19 1.34 -3.73 9.68
CA TYR A 19 0.20 -3.41 8.83
C TYR A 19 0.28 -4.19 7.53
N ARG A 20 -0.75 -4.97 7.22
CA ARG A 20 -0.95 -5.50 5.88
C ARG A 20 -1.53 -4.41 5.01
N VAL A 21 -0.78 -4.07 3.96
CA VAL A 21 -1.15 -3.06 2.99
C VAL A 21 -1.56 -3.73 1.69
N HIS A 22 -2.76 -3.41 1.24
CA HIS A 22 -3.28 -3.80 -0.06
C HIS A 22 -3.20 -2.60 -1.00
N TYR A 23 -2.55 -2.76 -2.14
CA TYR A 23 -2.50 -1.75 -3.19
C TYR A 23 -3.26 -2.24 -4.42
N PHE A 24 -4.30 -1.50 -4.83
CA PHE A 24 -5.16 -1.85 -5.96
C PHE A 24 -4.89 -0.95 -7.16
N THR A 25 -4.89 -1.53 -8.36
CA THR A 25 -4.80 -0.77 -9.61
C THR A 25 -6.16 -0.68 -10.31
N GLU A 26 -6.74 0.51 -10.38
CA GLU A 26 -8.08 0.72 -10.96
C GLU A 26 -8.19 0.29 -12.43
N LYS A 27 -7.10 0.34 -13.20
CA LYS A 27 -7.14 0.05 -14.64
C LYS A 27 -7.10 -1.44 -14.99
N ARG A 28 -6.52 -2.28 -14.14
CA ARG A 28 -6.30 -3.70 -14.46
C ARG A 28 -6.97 -4.65 -13.47
N GLY A 29 -7.37 -4.16 -12.29
CA GLY A 29 -7.87 -4.99 -11.20
C GLY A 29 -6.77 -5.80 -10.51
N ASP A 30 -5.51 -5.71 -10.96
CA ASP A 30 -4.37 -6.28 -10.25
C ASP A 30 -4.22 -5.60 -8.89
N PHE A 31 -3.88 -6.40 -7.88
CA PHE A 31 -3.61 -5.92 -6.53
C PHE A 31 -2.36 -6.56 -5.94
N TRP A 32 -1.72 -5.84 -5.04
CA TRP A 32 -0.52 -6.28 -4.34
C TRP A 32 -0.80 -6.29 -2.85
N VAL A 33 -0.31 -7.30 -2.16
CA VAL A 33 -0.46 -7.42 -0.70
C VAL A 33 0.91 -7.56 -0.07
N TYR A 34 1.20 -6.72 0.91
CA TYR A 34 2.47 -6.79 1.65
C TYR A 34 2.29 -6.45 3.12
N GLY A 35 2.99 -7.20 3.99
CA GLY A 35 3.07 -6.89 5.43
C GLY A 35 4.19 -5.89 5.71
N ILE A 36 3.83 -4.65 5.98
CA ILE A 36 4.75 -3.59 6.35
C ILE A 36 4.93 -3.57 7.86
N HIS A 37 6.17 -3.82 8.27
CA HIS A 37 6.63 -3.69 9.66
C HIS A 37 7.37 -2.36 9.90
N ASP A 38 7.67 -1.64 8.81
CA ASP A 38 8.31 -0.34 8.88
C ASP A 38 7.29 0.71 9.32
N MET A 39 7.33 1.09 10.59
CA MET A 39 6.42 2.08 11.13
C MET A 39 6.71 3.50 10.62
N LEU A 40 7.90 3.77 10.08
CA LEU A 40 8.25 5.09 9.54
C LEU A 40 7.45 5.40 8.28
N ILE A 41 7.32 4.45 7.35
CA ILE A 41 6.50 4.65 6.15
C ILE A 41 5.01 4.72 6.50
N ILE A 42 4.55 3.90 7.45
CA ILE A 42 3.15 3.93 7.91
C ILE A 42 2.82 5.27 8.57
N ASP A 43 3.71 5.79 9.41
CA ASP A 43 3.50 7.09 10.04
C ASP A 43 3.51 8.22 9.00
N ALA A 44 4.43 8.16 8.04
CA ALA A 44 4.52 9.13 6.95
C ALA A 44 3.35 9.06 5.93
N THR A 45 2.56 7.98 5.92
CA THR A 45 1.41 7.82 5.01
C THR A 45 0.06 7.70 5.71
N LEU A 46 -0.16 6.68 6.54
CA LEU A 46 -1.44 6.39 7.17
C LEU A 46 -1.73 7.35 8.32
N HIS A 47 -0.73 7.65 9.16
CA HIS A 47 -0.92 8.54 10.31
C HIS A 47 -0.60 10.02 10.00
N ALA A 48 0.04 10.30 8.87
CA ALA A 48 0.29 11.67 8.45
C ALA A 48 -1.03 12.39 8.13
N GLU A 49 -1.23 13.58 8.71
CA GLU A 49 -2.36 14.45 8.35
C GLU A 49 -2.45 14.70 6.84
N VAL A 50 -1.27 14.74 6.18
CA VAL A 50 -1.10 15.03 4.76
C VAL A 50 0.04 14.15 4.21
N ALA A 51 -0.28 12.94 3.73
CA ALA A 51 0.69 12.00 3.17
C ALA A 51 1.37 12.57 1.91
N LYS A 52 2.68 12.80 1.91
CA LYS A 52 3.34 13.45 0.77
C LYS A 52 3.39 12.51 -0.43
N ALA A 53 3.28 13.08 -1.64
CA ALA A 53 3.34 12.29 -2.88
C ALA A 53 4.61 11.42 -3.01
N LYS A 54 5.74 11.86 -2.44
CA LYS A 54 6.98 11.07 -2.42
C LYS A 54 6.84 9.81 -1.54
N ASP A 55 6.15 9.93 -0.41
CA ASP A 55 6.00 8.87 0.59
C ASP A 55 4.95 7.86 0.11
N ILE A 56 3.87 8.32 -0.53
CA ILE A 56 2.90 7.46 -1.23
C ILE A 56 3.56 6.68 -2.37
N LYS A 57 4.43 7.35 -3.15
CA LYS A 57 5.20 6.67 -4.20
C LYS A 57 6.12 5.62 -3.60
N ALA A 58 6.80 5.92 -2.49
CA ALA A 58 7.66 4.99 -1.79
C ALA A 58 6.86 3.78 -1.25
N LEU A 59 5.72 4.01 -0.61
CA LEU A 59 4.80 2.96 -0.16
C LEU A 59 4.40 2.04 -1.31
N ARG A 60 3.98 2.62 -2.44
CA ARG A 60 3.64 1.85 -3.64
C ARG A 60 4.80 0.98 -4.11
N ASP A 61 6.00 1.55 -4.20
CA ASP A 61 7.17 0.83 -4.66
C ASP A 61 7.54 -0.32 -3.71
N ILE A 62 7.45 -0.09 -2.39
CA ILE A 62 7.68 -1.12 -1.37
C ILE A 62 6.68 -2.28 -1.53
N VAL A 63 5.38 -1.96 -1.62
CA VAL A 63 4.32 -2.97 -1.76
C VAL A 63 4.45 -3.73 -3.07
N LYS A 64 4.79 -3.06 -4.18
CA LYS A 64 4.96 -3.73 -5.49
C LYS A 64 6.24 -4.55 -5.60
N ARG A 65 7.32 -4.15 -4.94
CA ARG A 65 8.62 -4.86 -4.98
C ARG A 65 8.66 -6.06 -4.04
N ASN A 66 8.06 -5.94 -2.85
CA ASN A 66 8.17 -6.95 -1.81
C ASN A 66 6.86 -7.72 -1.57
N GLY A 67 5.74 -7.18 -2.04
CA GLY A 67 4.43 -7.79 -1.89
C GLY A 67 4.14 -8.85 -2.95
N THR A 68 3.22 -9.74 -2.61
CA THR A 68 2.67 -10.71 -3.54
C THR A 68 1.74 -10.02 -4.52
N HIS A 69 1.96 -10.24 -5.81
CA HIS A 69 1.10 -9.73 -6.88
C HIS A 69 -0.02 -10.73 -7.16
N TYR A 70 -1.24 -10.23 -7.11
CA TYR A 70 -2.46 -10.94 -7.50
C TYR A 70 -3.08 -10.28 -8.72
N HIS A 71 -3.58 -11.11 -9.63
CA HIS A 71 -4.41 -10.68 -10.74
C HIS A 71 -5.83 -10.32 -10.30
N ALA A 72 -6.58 -9.65 -11.19
CA ALA A 72 -7.99 -9.31 -10.97
C ALA A 72 -8.90 -10.53 -10.69
N ASN A 73 -8.48 -11.72 -11.09
CA ASN A 73 -9.18 -12.98 -10.82
C ASN A 73 -8.77 -13.64 -9.48
N GLY A 74 -7.96 -12.96 -8.66
CA GLY A 74 -7.47 -13.45 -7.38
C GLY A 74 -6.32 -14.47 -7.48
N LYS A 75 -5.80 -14.74 -8.68
CA LYS A 75 -4.69 -15.67 -8.90
C LYS A 75 -3.36 -14.95 -8.70
N GLU A 76 -2.45 -15.57 -7.95
CA GLU A 76 -1.06 -15.09 -7.78
C GLU A 76 -0.32 -15.11 -9.13
N PHE A 77 0.52 -14.09 -9.36
CA PHE A 77 1.36 -13.95 -10.56
C PHE A 77 2.59 -14.85 -10.49
#